data_AF-A0A5C4SS77-F1
#
_entry.id   AF-A0A5C4SS77-F1
#
_cell.length_a   1.000
_cell.length_b   1.000
_cell.length_c   1.000
_cell.angle_alpha   90.00
_cell.angle_beta   90.00
_cell.angle_gamma   90.00
#
_symmetry.space_group_name_H-M   'P 1'
#
loop_
_entity.id
_entity.type
_entity.pdbx_description
1 polymer ?
#
loop_
_entity_poly.entity_id
_entity_poly.type
_entity_poly.pdbx_seq_one_letter_code
_entity_poly.pdbx_strand_id
1 'polypeptide(L)'
;MRKLFILAAVITAPGLAFADEIDPEVVAKIEAKLAEMECQMDPDDIEMEEGGYELDDVICKGGHQFDIELDADLNETGRRAE
;
A
#
# COMPACT_ATOMS: atom_id res chain seq x y z
N MET A 1 28.25 -5.83 3.02
CA MET A 1 28.73 -6.47 1.78
C MET A 1 27.83 -6.04 0.65
N ARG A 2 28.40 -5.38 -0.36
CA ARG A 2 27.72 -4.78 -1.51
C ARG A 2 27.21 -5.91 -2.40
N LYS A 3 25.93 -6.26 -2.29
CA LYS A 3 25.32 -7.28 -3.14
C LYS A 3 24.93 -6.63 -4.47
N LEU A 4 25.40 -7.26 -5.55
CA LEU A 4 25.21 -6.83 -6.93
C LEU A 4 23.72 -6.76 -7.28
N PHE A 5 23.28 -5.62 -7.81
CA PHE A 5 22.04 -5.51 -8.56
C PHE A 5 22.33 -5.86 -10.01
N ILE A 6 21.87 -7.03 -10.47
CA ILE A 6 21.56 -7.26 -11.88
C ILE A 6 20.32 -8.14 -11.92
N LEU A 7 19.18 -7.57 -12.35
CA LEU A 7 18.17 -8.33 -13.05
C LEU A 7 17.54 -7.43 -14.11
N ALA A 8 17.91 -7.69 -15.36
CA ALA A 8 17.20 -7.16 -16.51
C ALA A 8 15.98 -8.05 -16.75
N ALA A 9 14.79 -7.46 -16.78
CA ALA A 9 13.60 -8.08 -17.36
C ALA A 9 12.86 -7.02 -18.17
N VAL A 10 13.06 -7.05 -19.48
CA VAL A 10 12.16 -6.40 -20.43
C VAL A 10 10.97 -7.33 -20.58
N ILE A 11 9.80 -6.90 -20.12
CA ILE A 11 8.52 -7.48 -20.52
C ILE A 11 7.69 -6.34 -21.12
N THR A 12 7.79 -6.19 -22.44
CA THR A 12 6.82 -5.43 -23.23
C THR A 12 5.71 -6.39 -23.65
N ALA A 13 4.56 -6.34 -22.98
CA ALA A 13 3.32 -6.92 -23.49
C ALA A 13 2.21 -5.86 -23.35
N PRO A 14 1.58 -5.43 -24.46
CA PRO A 14 0.40 -4.59 -24.40
C PRO A 14 -0.79 -5.51 -24.14
N GLY A 15 -0.98 -5.85 -22.87
CA GLY A 15 -2.21 -6.43 -22.36
C GLY A 15 -2.69 -5.49 -21.27
N LEU A 16 -3.76 -4.74 -21.54
CA LEU A 16 -4.53 -4.06 -20.50
C LEU A 16 -5.15 -5.17 -19.63
N ALA A 17 -4.36 -5.67 -18.69
CA ALA A 17 -4.92 -6.23 -17.48
C ALA A 17 -5.54 -5.02 -16.78
N PHE A 18 -6.85 -4.88 -16.89
CA PHE A 18 -7.60 -4.13 -15.88
C PHE A 18 -7.50 -4.99 -14.62
N ALA A 19 -6.37 -4.90 -13.91
CA ALA A 19 -6.42 -5.06 -12.47
C ALA A 19 -7.50 -4.10 -11.99
N ASP A 20 -8.33 -4.51 -11.03
CA ASP A 20 -9.26 -3.59 -10.36
C ASP A 20 -8.40 -2.54 -9.62
N GLU A 21 -7.94 -1.56 -10.39
CA GLU A 21 -7.03 -0.52 -9.95
C GLU A 21 -7.82 0.37 -9.00
N ILE A 22 -7.33 0.50 -7.77
CA ILE A 22 -7.93 1.36 -6.77
C ILE A 22 -7.95 2.78 -7.32
N ASP A 23 -9.06 3.48 -7.15
CA ASP A 23 -9.21 4.85 -7.63
C ASP A 23 -8.02 5.70 -7.12
N PRO A 24 -7.27 6.39 -7.99
CA PRO A 24 -6.09 7.16 -7.58
C PRO A 24 -6.42 8.27 -6.58
N GLU A 25 -7.67 8.76 -6.54
CA GLU A 25 -8.12 9.69 -5.50
C GLU A 25 -8.20 9.01 -4.13
N VAL A 26 -8.59 7.73 -4.08
CA VAL A 26 -8.61 6.94 -2.85
C VAL A 26 -7.18 6.67 -2.38
N VAL A 27 -6.29 6.26 -3.28
CA VAL A 27 -4.86 6.07 -2.97
C VAL A 27 -4.26 7.36 -2.35
N ALA A 28 -4.48 8.51 -2.98
CA ALA A 28 -3.97 9.78 -2.48
C ALA A 28 -4.55 10.16 -1.09
N LYS A 29 -5.79 9.79 -0.79
CA LYS A 29 -6.39 9.99 0.54
C LYS A 29 -5.76 9.09 1.60
N ILE A 30 -5.49 7.83 1.25
CA ILE A 30 -4.79 6.87 2.13
C ILE A 30 -3.38 7.38 2.43
N GLU A 31 -2.61 7.76 1.42
CA GLU A 31 -1.25 8.30 1.59
C GLU A 31 -1.23 9.56 2.46
N ALA A 32 -2.18 10.48 2.25
CA ALA A 32 -2.30 11.67 3.08
C ALA A 32 -2.59 11.32 4.55
N LYS A 33 -3.50 10.37 4.79
CA LYS A 33 -3.81 9.86 6.13
C LYS A 33 -2.60 9.18 6.79
N LEU A 34 -1.82 8.39 6.05
CA LEU A 34 -0.58 7.78 6.55
C LEU A 34 0.45 8.86 6.92
N ALA A 35 0.62 9.87 6.06
CA ALA A 35 1.53 10.98 6.31
C ALA A 35 1.18 11.78 7.58
N GLU A 36 -0.12 12.00 7.86
CA GLU A 36 -0.60 12.61 9.10
C GLU A 36 -0.23 11.79 10.35
N MET A 37 -0.12 10.47 10.21
CA MET A 37 0.29 9.54 11.27
C MET A 37 1.81 9.34 11.37
N GLU A 38 2.61 10.10 10.60
CA GLU A 38 4.05 9.88 10.44
C GLU A 38 4.38 8.45 9.94
N CYS A 39 3.55 7.93 9.01
CA CYS A 39 3.71 6.64 8.36
C CYS A 39 3.80 6.76 6.82
N GLN A 40 4.27 5.72 6.16
CA GLN A 40 4.36 5.58 4.71
C GLN A 40 4.19 4.11 4.30
N MET A 41 3.77 3.86 3.06
CA MET A 41 3.70 2.52 2.45
C MET A 41 3.97 2.62 0.93
N ASP A 42 4.13 1.49 0.24
CA ASP A 42 4.04 1.45 -1.22
C ASP A 42 2.55 1.35 -1.63
N PRO A 43 2.01 2.23 -2.50
CA PRO A 43 0.62 2.13 -2.95
C PRO A 43 0.24 0.81 -3.59
N ASP A 44 1.21 0.05 -4.11
CA ASP A 44 0.97 -1.29 -4.67
C ASP A 44 0.61 -2.32 -3.57
N ASP A 45 0.88 -2.02 -2.30
CA ASP A 45 0.55 -2.85 -1.13
C ASP A 45 -0.84 -2.52 -0.53
N ILE A 46 -1.67 -1.75 -1.24
CA ILE A 46 -3.08 -1.50 -0.86
C ILE A 46 -3.95 -2.60 -1.47
N GLU A 47 -4.58 -3.41 -0.63
CA GLU A 47 -5.54 -4.44 -1.06
C GLU A 47 -6.98 -3.95 -0.85
N MET A 48 -7.82 -4.10 -1.88
CA MET A 48 -9.26 -3.80 -1.77
C MET A 48 -10.02 -5.05 -1.31
N GLU A 49 -10.69 -4.94 -0.17
CA GLU A 49 -11.43 -6.02 0.47
C GLU A 49 -12.94 -5.75 0.47
N GLU A 50 -13.74 -6.75 0.84
CA GLU A 50 -15.19 -6.57 0.99
C GLU A 50 -15.50 -5.58 2.12
N GLY A 51 -15.76 -4.32 1.75
CA GLY A 51 -16.19 -3.27 2.68
C GLY A 51 -15.09 -2.30 3.11
N GLY A 52 -13.91 -2.33 2.48
CA GLY A 52 -12.83 -1.41 2.82
C GLY A 52 -11.50 -1.73 2.13
N TYR A 53 -10.41 -1.47 2.85
CA TYR A 53 -9.04 -1.62 2.36
C TYR A 53 -8.16 -2.23 3.44
N GLU A 54 -7.24 -3.10 3.05
CA GLU A 54 -6.12 -3.55 3.86
C GLU A 54 -4.85 -2.82 3.37
N LEU A 55 -4.11 -2.25 4.30
CA LEU A 55 -2.83 -1.59 4.03
C LEU A 55 -1.72 -2.45 4.63
N ASP A 56 -0.99 -3.14 3.77
CA ASP A 56 0.15 -3.96 4.19
C ASP A 56 1.44 -3.14 4.27
N ASP A 57 2.41 -3.64 5.04
CA ASP A 57 3.77 -3.10 5.11
C ASP A 57 3.84 -1.59 5.48
N VAL A 58 2.88 -1.08 6.26
CA VAL A 58 2.87 0.33 6.67
C VAL A 58 4.01 0.62 7.63
N ILE A 59 5.01 1.38 7.18
CA ILE A 59 6.17 1.79 7.97
C ILE A 59 5.88 3.12 8.66
N CYS A 60 5.73 3.09 9.98
CA CYS A 60 5.59 4.28 10.81
C CYS A 60 6.91 4.73 11.43
N LYS A 61 6.92 5.96 11.94
CA LYS A 61 8.04 6.54 12.70
C LYS A 61 8.62 5.56 13.73
N GLY A 62 9.96 5.50 13.75
CA GLY A 62 10.69 4.51 14.54
C GLY A 62 10.98 3.21 13.78
N GLY A 63 10.49 3.08 12.54
CA GLY A 63 10.68 1.90 11.69
C GLY A 63 9.80 0.72 12.11
N HIS A 64 8.66 1.01 12.76
CA HIS A 64 7.67 0.00 13.13
C HIS A 64 6.78 -0.29 11.92
N GLN A 65 6.58 -1.56 11.60
CA GLN A 65 5.70 -2.01 10.52
C GLN A 65 4.36 -2.49 11.08
N PHE A 66 3.30 -2.21 10.35
CA PHE A 66 1.94 -2.58 10.72
C PHE A 66 1.12 -2.94 9.49
N ASP A 67 0.17 -3.85 9.68
CA ASP A 67 -0.99 -3.98 8.80
C ASP A 67 -2.10 -3.12 9.40
N ILE A 68 -2.78 -2.35 8.54
CA ILE A 68 -3.86 -1.44 8.95
C ILE A 68 -5.10 -1.75 8.12
N GLU A 69 -6.21 -2.06 8.79
CA GLU A 69 -7.52 -2.23 8.16
C GLU A 69 -8.27 -0.89 8.16
N LEU A 70 -8.80 -0.51 7.00
CA LEU A 70 -9.68 0.63 6.82
C LEU A 70 -11.07 0.20 6.36
N ASP A 71 -12.12 0.85 6.87
CA ASP A 71 -13.46 0.72 6.29
C ASP A 71 -13.59 1.51 4.96
N ALA A 72 -14.73 1.36 4.28
CA ALA A 72 -15.03 2.05 3.02
C ALA A 72 -15.02 3.60 3.13
N ASP A 73 -15.14 4.15 4.33
CA ASP A 73 -15.05 5.59 4.61
C ASP A 73 -13.61 6.01 5.01
N LEU A 74 -12.64 5.10 4.89
CA LEU A 74 -11.23 5.25 5.24
C LEU A 74 -10.95 5.46 6.73
N ASN A 75 -11.86 5.02 7.60
CA ASN A 75 -11.60 4.98 9.04
C ASN A 75 -10.81 3.73 9.39
N GLU A 76 -9.82 3.86 10.28
CA GLU A 76 -9.09 2.71 10.81
C GLU A 76 -9.99 1.87 11.70
N THR A 77 -10.17 0.60 11.33
CA THR A 77 -10.95 -0.39 12.08
C THR A 77 -10.08 -1.43 12.76
N GLY A 78 -8.84 -1.60 12.29
CA GLY A 78 -7.89 -2.58 12.80
C GLY A 78 -6.44 -2.13 12.60
N ARG A 79 -5.56 -2.58 13.50
CA ARG A 79 -4.11 -2.40 13.40
C ARG A 79 -3.39 -3.57 14.06
N ARG A 80 -2.47 -4.19 13.33
CA ARG A 80 -1.64 -5.31 13.79
C ARG A 80 -0.17 -4.99 13.55
N ALA A 81 0.70 -5.32 14.50
CA ALA A 81 2.15 -5.24 14.26
C ALA A 81 2.61 -6.47 13.46
N GLU A 82 3.50 -6.24 12.50
CA GLU A 82 4.11 -7.28 11.66
C GLU A 82 5.40 -7.87 12.26
#